data_AF-A0A0Q4PZU5-F1
#
_entry.id   AF-A0A0Q4PZU5-F1
#
_cell.length_a   1.000
_cell.length_b   1.000
_cell.length_c   1.000
_cell.angle_alpha   90.00
_cell.angle_beta   90.00
_cell.angle_gamma   90.00
#
_symmetry.space_group_name_H-M   'P 1'
#
loop_
_entity.id
_entity.type
_entity.pdbx_description
1 polymer ?
#
loop_
_entity_poly.entity_id
_entity_poly.type
_entity_poly.pdbx_seq_one_letter_code
_entity_poly.pdbx_strand_id
1 'polypeptide(L)'
;MTTVLLNAYGEPFDPGPLIEAWHESAASEVVRELWDNLYHQGSVNSASYAAVPGIVRMLEQAELPDWNGYALIASIEEARLAGGSVPMPVELAGDYETAWKSALPLALRDLREAQDDSLVRSLITVIALAKGQRTLAAIALCTEHERIEMLGG
;
A
#
# COMPACT_ATOMS: atom_id res chain seq x y z
N MET A 1 -26.66 3.33 -5.61
CA MET A 1 -26.52 2.79 -4.24
C MET A 1 -25.06 2.94 -3.89
N THR A 2 -24.72 3.60 -2.79
CA THR A 2 -23.31 3.68 -2.34
C THR A 2 -22.94 2.30 -1.81
N THR A 3 -21.99 1.64 -2.46
CA THR A 3 -21.48 0.33 -2.02
C THR A 3 -20.82 0.49 -0.66
N VAL A 4 -21.22 -0.34 0.31
CA VAL A 4 -20.58 -0.37 1.63
C VAL A 4 -19.17 -0.94 1.45
N LEU A 5 -18.16 -0.17 1.83
CA LEU A 5 -16.76 -0.61 1.86
C LEU A 5 -16.51 -1.43 3.13
N LEU A 6 -15.70 -2.49 3.01
CA LEU A 6 -15.39 -3.41 4.08
C LEU A 6 -13.89 -3.44 4.35
N ASN A 7 -13.51 -3.43 5.62
CA ASN A 7 -12.12 -3.60 6.08
C ASN A 7 -11.64 -5.05 5.86
N ALA A 8 -10.37 -5.33 6.20
CA ALA A 8 -9.74 -6.64 6.08
C ALA A 8 -10.45 -7.75 6.88
N TYR A 9 -11.21 -7.40 7.92
CA TYR A 9 -12.03 -8.33 8.72
C TYR A 9 -13.45 -8.53 8.15
N GLY A 10 -13.84 -7.78 7.12
CA GLY A 10 -15.18 -7.84 6.52
C GLY A 10 -16.22 -6.94 7.19
N GLU A 11 -15.79 -5.94 7.96
CA GLU A 11 -16.66 -4.99 8.66
C GLU A 11 -16.75 -3.65 7.90
N PRO A 12 -17.89 -2.94 7.95
CA PRO A 12 -18.04 -1.64 7.30
C PRO A 12 -16.97 -0.63 7.73
N PHE A 13 -16.26 -0.06 6.77
CA PHE A 13 -15.16 0.87 7.04
C PHE A 13 -14.96 1.86 5.88
N ASP A 14 -14.89 3.15 6.21
CA ASP A 14 -14.53 4.21 5.27
C ASP A 14 -13.11 4.72 5.57
N PRO A 15 -12.13 4.46 4.69
CA PRO A 15 -10.75 4.90 4.91
C PRO A 15 -10.53 6.39 4.67
N GLY A 16 -11.45 7.09 3.99
CA GLY A 16 -11.26 8.47 3.52
C GLY A 16 -10.84 9.44 4.63
N PRO A 17 -11.61 9.55 5.74
CA PRO A 17 -11.29 10.47 6.82
C PRO A 17 -9.93 10.22 7.47
N LEU A 18 -9.48 8.97 7.59
CA LEU A 18 -8.17 8.66 8.16
C LEU A 18 -7.03 8.95 7.19
N ILE A 19 -7.24 8.79 5.88
CA ILE A 19 -6.25 9.20 4.86
C ILE A 19 -6.08 10.72 4.87
N GLU A 20 -7.17 11.48 5.00
CA GLU A 20 -7.11 12.94 5.15
C GLU A 20 -6.35 13.33 6.42
N ALA A 21 -6.67 12.71 7.57
CA ALA A 21 -5.97 12.97 8.83
C ALA A 21 -4.48 12.59 8.80
N TRP A 22 -4.12 11.54 8.06
CA TRP A 22 -2.73 11.17 7.81
C TRP A 22 -2.04 12.28 7.03
N HIS A 23 -2.64 12.76 5.93
CA HIS A 23 -2.04 13.83 5.13
C HIS A 23 -1.73 15.10 5.95
N GLU A 24 -2.60 15.45 6.89
CA GLU A 24 -2.45 16.66 7.71
C GLU A 24 -1.37 16.56 8.79
N SER A 25 -1.20 15.38 9.41
CA SER A 25 -0.44 15.27 10.67
C SER A 25 0.56 14.12 10.73
N ALA A 26 0.43 13.11 9.88
CA ALA A 26 1.16 11.84 9.95
C ALA A 26 1.19 11.22 11.36
N ALA A 27 0.14 11.43 12.16
CA ALA A 27 0.06 10.91 13.52
C ALA A 27 0.12 9.37 13.51
N SER A 28 1.00 8.80 14.35
CA SER A 28 1.31 7.36 14.35
C SER A 28 0.09 6.47 14.58
N GLU A 29 -0.87 6.95 15.37
CA GLU A 29 -2.11 6.27 15.69
C GLU A 29 -3.04 6.18 14.47
N VAL A 30 -3.11 7.24 13.65
CA VAL A 30 -3.92 7.26 12.41
C VAL A 30 -3.35 6.27 11.40
N VAL A 31 -2.03 6.28 11.23
CA VAL A 31 -1.34 5.35 10.32
C VAL A 31 -1.55 3.91 10.79
N ARG A 32 -1.41 3.65 12.10
CA ARG A 32 -1.65 2.33 12.69
C ARG A 32 -3.09 1.86 12.49
N GLU A 33 -4.07 2.73 12.71
CA GLU A 33 -5.48 2.38 12.52
C GLU A 33 -5.81 2.03 11.07
N LEU A 34 -5.21 2.74 10.11
CA LEU A 34 -5.31 2.39 8.70
C LEU A 34 -4.69 1.02 8.39
N TRP A 35 -3.50 0.73 8.92
CA TRP A 35 -2.89 -0.60 8.77
C TRP A 35 -3.80 -1.69 9.35
N ASP A 36 -4.26 -1.52 10.59
CA ASP A 36 -5.08 -2.50 11.30
C ASP A 36 -6.38 -2.83 10.53
N ASN A 37 -6.98 -1.84 9.86
CA ASN A 37 -8.21 -2.02 9.09
C ASN A 37 -7.98 -2.45 7.64
N LEU A 38 -6.96 -1.93 6.96
CA LEU A 38 -6.82 -2.13 5.51
C LEU A 38 -6.02 -3.39 5.17
N TYR A 39 -5.22 -3.93 6.08
CA TYR A 39 -4.41 -5.11 5.85
C TYR A 39 -4.26 -5.95 7.12
N HIS A 40 -4.69 -7.20 7.07
CA HIS A 40 -4.52 -8.12 8.20
C HIS A 40 -4.00 -9.48 7.75
N GLN A 41 -2.73 -9.78 8.06
CA GLN A 41 -2.10 -11.09 7.80
C GLN A 41 -2.31 -11.60 6.36
N GLY A 42 -2.15 -10.71 5.37
CA GLY A 42 -2.36 -11.03 3.95
C GLY A 42 -3.82 -11.00 3.48
N SER A 43 -4.75 -10.59 4.33
CA SER A 43 -6.16 -10.39 4.00
C SER A 43 -6.45 -8.92 3.69
N VAL A 44 -7.17 -8.68 2.60
CA VAL A 44 -7.67 -7.37 2.16
C VAL A 44 -9.11 -7.47 1.65
N ASN A 45 -9.81 -6.34 1.58
CA ASN A 45 -11.19 -6.27 1.10
C ASN A 45 -11.49 -4.93 0.40
N SER A 46 -12.75 -4.61 0.14
CA SER A 46 -13.14 -3.46 -0.69
C SER A 46 -12.64 -2.11 -0.18
N ALA A 47 -12.56 -1.88 1.14
CA ALA A 47 -11.98 -0.65 1.69
C ALA A 47 -10.46 -0.57 1.43
N SER A 48 -9.75 -1.69 1.49
CA SER A 48 -8.32 -1.77 1.13
C SER A 48 -8.09 -1.29 -0.30
N TYR A 49 -8.91 -1.75 -1.24
CA TYR A 49 -8.79 -1.33 -2.64
C TYR A 49 -9.19 0.14 -2.83
N ALA A 50 -10.27 0.58 -2.19
CA ALA A 50 -10.73 1.96 -2.26
C ALA A 50 -9.74 2.96 -1.64
N ALA A 51 -8.92 2.53 -0.68
CA ALA A 51 -7.92 3.38 -0.04
C ALA A 51 -6.73 3.72 -0.96
N VAL A 52 -6.33 2.83 -1.87
CA VAL A 52 -5.11 2.99 -2.67
C VAL A 52 -5.08 4.28 -3.48
N PRO A 53 -6.12 4.69 -4.23
CA PRO A 53 -6.13 5.98 -4.91
C PRO A 53 -5.96 7.19 -3.99
N GLY A 54 -6.55 7.14 -2.79
CA GLY A 54 -6.41 8.18 -1.78
C GLY A 54 -4.99 8.29 -1.24
N ILE A 55 -4.38 7.16 -0.90
CA ILE A 55 -2.99 7.09 -0.41
C ILE A 55 -2.00 7.55 -1.49
N VAL A 56 -2.19 7.15 -2.75
CA VAL A 56 -1.33 7.59 -3.86
C VAL A 56 -1.42 9.11 -4.07
N ARG A 57 -2.62 9.69 -3.98
CA ARG A 57 -2.80 11.15 -4.05
C ARG A 57 -2.11 11.87 -2.90
N MET A 58 -2.22 11.31 -1.68
CA MET A 58 -1.51 11.82 -0.52
C MET A 58 0.01 11.83 -0.74
N LEU A 59 0.58 10.73 -1.27
CA LEU A 59 2.01 10.62 -1.59
C LEU A 59 2.45 11.59 -2.70
N GLU A 60 1.58 11.86 -3.67
CA GLU A 60 1.85 12.84 -4.73
C GLU A 60 1.97 14.27 -4.17
N GLN A 61 1.18 14.58 -3.15
CA GLN A 61 1.10 15.91 -2.51
C GLN A 61 2.07 16.11 -1.35
N ALA A 62 2.69 15.05 -0.85
CA ALA A 62 3.60 15.11 0.28
C ALA A 62 4.90 15.86 -0.07
N GLU A 63 5.39 16.69 0.86
CA GLU A 63 6.67 17.40 0.71
C GLU A 63 7.87 16.44 0.78
N LEU A 64 7.74 15.37 1.56
CA LEU A 64 8.75 14.33 1.75
C LEU A 64 8.16 12.95 1.46
N PRO A 65 8.96 11.99 0.95
CA PRO A 65 8.49 10.62 0.75
C PRO A 65 8.05 9.97 2.05
N ASP A 66 6.91 9.27 2.02
CA ASP A 66 6.39 8.52 3.17
C ASP A 66 6.48 7.02 2.91
N TRP A 67 7.40 6.36 3.61
CA TRP A 67 7.59 4.92 3.49
C TRP A 67 6.34 4.12 3.90
N ASN A 68 5.53 4.60 4.86
CA ASN A 68 4.31 3.90 5.29
C ASN A 68 3.28 3.88 4.17
N GLY A 69 3.13 4.98 3.42
CA GLY A 69 2.21 5.05 2.30
C GLY A 69 2.58 4.06 1.21
N TYR A 70 3.87 4.04 0.82
CA TYR A 70 4.38 3.07 -0.16
C TYR A 70 4.27 1.63 0.32
N ALA A 71 4.60 1.35 1.58
CA ALA A 71 4.49 0.02 2.15
C ALA A 71 3.03 -0.47 2.20
N LEU A 72 2.08 0.39 2.57
CA LEU A 72 0.68 0.01 2.69
C LEU A 72 0.05 -0.33 1.33
N ILE A 73 0.25 0.51 0.30
CA ILE A 73 -0.26 0.19 -1.05
C ILE A 73 0.38 -1.07 -1.61
N ALA A 74 1.66 -1.31 -1.33
CA ALA A 74 2.37 -2.51 -1.74
C ALA A 74 1.82 -3.76 -1.07
N SER A 75 1.62 -3.73 0.25
CA SER A 75 1.03 -4.84 1.00
C SER A 75 -0.39 -5.18 0.54
N ILE A 76 -1.19 -4.17 0.20
CA ILE A 76 -2.54 -4.37 -0.33
C ILE A 76 -2.52 -5.10 -1.68
N GLU A 77 -1.63 -4.70 -2.58
CA GLU A 77 -1.50 -5.32 -3.90
C GLU A 77 -0.91 -6.73 -3.83
N GLU A 78 0.10 -6.96 -2.99
CA GLU A 78 0.62 -8.31 -2.74
C GLU A 78 -0.48 -9.25 -2.22
N ALA A 79 -1.26 -8.82 -1.22
CA ALA A 79 -2.40 -9.58 -0.70
C ALA A 79 -3.46 -9.88 -1.77
N ARG A 80 -3.74 -8.90 -2.65
CA ARG A 80 -4.64 -9.09 -3.79
C ARG A 80 -4.12 -10.13 -4.77
N LEU A 81 -2.83 -10.07 -5.10
CA LEU A 81 -2.19 -10.94 -6.07
C LEU A 81 -1.95 -12.36 -5.56
N ALA A 82 -1.84 -12.54 -4.23
CA ALA A 82 -1.76 -13.84 -3.59
C ALA A 82 -3.05 -14.67 -3.73
N GLY A 83 -4.19 -14.02 -4.01
CA GLY A 83 -5.44 -14.68 -4.40
C GLY A 83 -6.29 -15.25 -3.26
N GLY A 84 -5.90 -15.06 -1.99
CA GLY A 84 -6.68 -15.47 -0.81
C GLY A 84 -7.72 -14.44 -0.34
N SER A 85 -7.64 -13.21 -0.86
CA SER A 85 -8.49 -12.08 -0.44
C SER A 85 -9.79 -11.97 -1.24
N VAL A 86 -10.75 -11.20 -0.71
CA VAL A 86 -12.00 -10.91 -1.42
C VAL A 86 -11.68 -10.21 -2.74
N PRO A 87 -12.24 -10.65 -3.88
CA PRO A 87 -12.00 -10.01 -5.17
C PRO A 87 -12.37 -8.52 -5.16
N MET A 88 -11.59 -7.72 -5.87
CA MET A 88 -11.87 -6.30 -6.03
C MET A 88 -13.22 -6.07 -6.74
N PRO A 89 -14.11 -5.23 -6.18
CA PRO A 89 -15.30 -4.76 -6.88
C PRO A 89 -14.94 -4.08 -8.20
N VAL A 90 -15.71 -4.36 -9.27
CA VAL A 90 -15.43 -3.85 -10.62
C VAL A 90 -15.47 -2.32 -10.68
N GLU A 91 -16.26 -1.69 -9.82
CA GLU A 91 -16.42 -0.25 -9.72
C GLU A 91 -15.13 0.44 -9.24
N LEU A 92 -14.28 -0.27 -8.48
CA LEU A 92 -13.02 0.27 -7.97
C LEU A 92 -11.85 0.07 -8.94
N ALA A 93 -11.99 -0.83 -9.92
CA ALA A 93 -10.88 -1.27 -10.77
C ALA A 93 -10.23 -0.13 -11.57
N GLY A 94 -11.03 0.80 -12.11
CA GLY A 94 -10.53 1.90 -12.93
C GLY A 94 -9.67 2.89 -12.14
N ASP A 95 -10.14 3.30 -10.96
CA ASP A 95 -9.41 4.20 -10.07
C ASP A 95 -8.17 3.53 -9.50
N TYR A 96 -8.26 2.24 -9.17
CA TYR A 96 -7.15 1.44 -8.68
C TYR A 96 -6.03 1.29 -9.73
N GLU A 97 -6.38 0.97 -10.98
CA GLU A 97 -5.42 0.89 -12.08
C GLU A 97 -4.74 2.25 -12.34
N THR A 98 -5.52 3.33 -12.29
CA THR A 98 -5.01 4.69 -12.44
C THR A 98 -4.03 5.04 -11.31
N ALA A 99 -4.36 4.68 -10.07
CA ALA A 99 -3.47 4.89 -8.93
C ALA A 99 -2.13 4.18 -9.10
N TRP A 100 -2.12 2.92 -9.59
CA TRP A 100 -0.87 2.20 -9.86
C TRP A 100 -0.04 2.79 -11.00
N LYS A 101 -0.70 3.34 -12.04
CA LYS A 101 -0.01 4.10 -13.10
C LYS A 101 0.68 5.35 -12.55
N SER A 102 0.07 6.02 -11.56
CA SER A 102 0.65 7.18 -10.88
C SER A 102 1.71 6.81 -9.84
N ALA A 103 1.57 5.67 -9.15
CA ALA A 103 2.51 5.23 -8.12
C ALA A 103 3.91 4.96 -8.67
N LEU A 104 4.03 4.41 -9.88
CA LEU A 104 5.31 4.09 -10.50
C LEU A 104 6.25 5.31 -10.68
N PRO A 105 5.85 6.41 -11.35
CA PRO A 105 6.71 7.58 -11.49
C PRO A 105 7.04 8.25 -10.14
N LEU A 106 6.13 8.23 -9.16
CA LEU A 106 6.39 8.73 -7.81
C LEU A 106 7.47 7.90 -7.12
N ALA A 107 7.34 6.57 -7.14
CA ALA A 107 8.31 5.69 -6.53
C ALA A 107 9.71 5.81 -7.17
N LEU A 108 9.79 5.95 -8.50
CA LEU A 108 11.06 6.17 -9.21
C LEU A 108 11.70 7.52 -8.87
N ARG A 109 10.90 8.58 -8.70
CA ARG A 109 11.36 9.91 -8.28
C ARG A 109 11.99 9.84 -6.90
N ASP A 110 11.28 9.23 -5.95
CA ASP A 110 11.67 9.22 -4.54
C ASP A 110 12.84 8.27 -4.28
N LEU A 111 12.96 7.19 -5.05
CA LEU A 111 14.07 6.23 -4.94
C LEU A 111 15.43 6.87 -5.22
N ARG A 112 15.49 7.95 -6.01
CA ARG A 112 16.75 8.61 -6.36
C ARG A 112 17.53 9.10 -5.12
N GLU A 113 16.82 9.59 -4.11
CA GLU A 113 17.42 10.17 -2.90
C GLU A 113 17.24 9.29 -1.65
N ALA A 114 16.50 8.18 -1.76
CA ALA A 114 16.20 7.30 -0.64
C ALA A 114 17.47 6.61 -0.09
N GLN A 115 17.60 6.57 1.24
CA GLN A 115 18.78 6.02 1.93
C GLN A 115 18.38 5.01 3.01
N ASP A 116 17.27 5.25 3.72
CA ASP A 116 16.82 4.36 4.77
C ASP A 116 16.16 3.09 4.21
N ASP A 117 16.37 1.96 4.89
CA ASP A 117 15.91 0.65 4.45
C ASP A 117 14.39 0.61 4.21
N SER A 118 13.61 1.18 5.13
CA SER A 118 12.14 1.17 5.03
C SER A 118 11.64 1.89 3.79
N LEU A 119 12.17 3.07 3.47
CA LEU A 119 11.80 3.79 2.26
C LEU A 119 12.29 3.07 1.01
N VAL A 120 13.57 2.69 0.95
CA VAL A 120 14.17 2.01 -0.21
C VAL A 120 13.39 0.74 -0.56
N ARG A 121 13.14 -0.12 0.43
CA ARG A 121 12.46 -1.40 0.22
C ARG A 121 10.99 -1.21 -0.22
N SER A 122 10.30 -0.23 0.37
CA SER A 122 8.90 0.08 0.01
C SER A 122 8.79 0.60 -1.42
N LEU A 123 9.71 1.48 -1.83
CA LEU A 123 9.78 2.01 -3.20
C LEU A 123 10.10 0.92 -4.22
N ILE A 124 11.10 0.07 -3.95
CA ILE A 124 11.44 -1.07 -4.83
C ILE A 124 10.26 -2.02 -4.96
N THR A 125 9.53 -2.28 -3.88
CA THR A 125 8.34 -3.13 -3.89
C THR A 125 7.28 -2.56 -4.83
N VAL A 126 6.95 -1.26 -4.71
CA VAL A 126 5.99 -0.58 -5.58
C VAL A 126 6.42 -0.62 -7.06
N ILE A 127 7.71 -0.37 -7.34
CA ILE A 127 8.25 -0.42 -8.70
C ILE A 127 8.14 -1.84 -9.28
N ALA A 128 8.48 -2.87 -8.50
CA ALA A 128 8.40 -4.26 -8.90
C ALA A 128 6.94 -4.68 -9.18
N LEU A 129 6.01 -4.32 -8.28
CA LEU A 129 4.58 -4.56 -8.43
C LEU A 129 4.01 -3.89 -9.70
N ALA A 130 4.28 -2.60 -9.90
CA ALA A 130 3.84 -1.86 -11.07
C ALA A 130 4.40 -2.43 -12.40
N LYS A 131 5.51 -3.17 -12.33
CA LYS A 131 6.12 -3.88 -13.47
C LYS A 131 5.75 -5.36 -13.56
N GLY A 132 4.84 -5.84 -12.71
CA GLY A 132 4.41 -7.23 -12.66
C GLY A 132 5.47 -8.22 -12.14
N GLN A 133 6.54 -7.74 -11.50
CA GLN A 133 7.63 -8.54 -10.96
C GLN A 133 7.33 -9.02 -9.54
N ARG A 134 6.34 -9.92 -9.41
CA ARG A 134 5.77 -10.33 -8.11
C ARG A 134 6.79 -10.93 -7.14
N THR A 135 7.63 -11.84 -7.60
CA THR A 135 8.62 -12.48 -6.72
C THR A 135 9.68 -11.48 -6.24
N LEU A 136 10.03 -10.49 -7.06
CA LEU A 136 10.94 -9.41 -6.66
C LEU A 136 10.27 -8.48 -5.64
N ALA A 137 8.99 -8.14 -5.85
CA ALA A 137 8.21 -7.37 -4.91
C ALA A 137 8.13 -8.06 -3.54
N ALA A 138 7.78 -9.35 -3.51
CA ALA A 138 7.72 -10.13 -2.26
C ALA A 138 9.04 -10.10 -1.48
N ILE A 139 10.18 -10.29 -2.16
CA ILE A 139 11.52 -10.22 -1.54
C ILE A 139 11.84 -8.81 -1.04
N ALA A 140 11.49 -7.78 -1.83
CA ALA A 140 11.73 -6.38 -1.45
C ALA A 140 10.85 -5.93 -0.28
N LEU A 141 9.65 -6.49 -0.12
CA LEU A 141 8.74 -6.13 0.95
C LEU A 141 9.23 -6.61 2.32
N CYS A 142 9.97 -7.73 2.35
CA CYS A 142 10.60 -8.26 3.56
C CYS A 142 11.47 -7.21 4.25
N THR A 143 11.39 -7.17 5.58
CA THR A 143 12.31 -6.44 6.45
C THR A 143 13.72 -6.97 6.32
N GLU A 144 14.72 -6.18 6.73
CA GLU A 144 16.11 -6.63 6.72
C GLU A 144 16.32 -7.95 7.50
N HIS A 145 15.64 -8.11 8.63
CA HIS A 145 15.72 -9.33 9.41
C HIS A 145 15.22 -10.55 8.62
N GLU A 146 14.04 -10.46 8.02
CA GLU A 146 13.48 -11.54 7.18
C GLU A 146 14.38 -11.84 5.98
N ARG A 147 14.97 -10.83 5.33
CA ARG A 147 15.90 -11.04 4.21
C ARG A 147 17.19 -11.74 4.65
N ILE A 148 17.72 -11.43 5.82
CA ILE A 148 18.88 -12.13 6.40
C ILE A 148 18.54 -13.60 6.67
N GLU A 149 17.38 -13.87 7.28
CA GLU A 149 16.91 -15.25 7.52
C GLU A 149 16.78 -16.03 6.20
N MET A 150 16.25 -15.42 5.14
CA MET A 150 16.15 -16.04 3.81
C MET A 150 17.52 -16.38 3.20
N LEU A 151 18.58 -15.65 3.56
CA LEU A 151 19.95 -15.90 3.11
C LEU A 151 20.69 -16.93 3.96
N GLY A 152 20.03 -17.53 4.97
CA GLY A 152 20.63 -18.50 5.89
C GLY A 152 21.55 -17.88 6.94
N GLY A 153 21.32 -16.60 7.27
CA GLY A 153 21.97 -15.89 8.38
C GLY A 153 21.40 -16.26 9.74
#